data_AF-A0A1Y2BDX0-F1
#
_entry.id   AF-A0A1Y2BDX0-F1
#
_cell.length_a   1.000
_cell.length_b   1.000
_cell.length_c   1.000
_cell.angle_alpha   90.00
_cell.angle_beta   90.00
_cell.angle_gamma   90.00
#
_symmetry.space_group_name_H-M   'P 1'
#
loop_
_entity.id
_entity.type
_entity.pdbx_description
1 polymer ?
#
loop_
_entity_poly.entity_id
_entity_poly.type
_entity_poly.pdbx_seq_one_letter_code
_entity_poly.pdbx_strand_id
1 'polypeptide(L)'
;KLCKTLSHLSSSFNSLSDFLITNTRPSLYSYRRSMEAMRVSLDARLVALDEYEDACKNGLKKHKDLERMQVCSASTGVSVYQARAEQAVQEFRLAKQEEEVAKERFISATDLIRESYAPVRNAQADELQLVMNEYVENQLATNRDILEAIQVWIA
;
A
#
# COMPACT_ATOMS: atom_id res chain seq x y z
N LYS A 1 -31.43 -4.50 46.92
CA LYS A 1 -31.78 -4.45 45.48
C LYS A 1 -30.81 -3.55 44.72
N LEU A 2 -30.75 -2.24 45.05
CA LEU A 2 -29.87 -1.26 44.39
C LEU A 2 -28.41 -1.70 44.21
N CYS A 3 -27.71 -2.13 45.27
CA CYS A 3 -26.30 -2.53 45.16
C CYS A 3 -26.09 -3.72 44.19
N LYS A 4 -27.02 -4.68 44.14
CA LYS A 4 -26.92 -5.83 43.22
C LYS A 4 -27.12 -5.38 41.77
N THR A 5 -28.09 -4.50 41.52
CA THR A 5 -28.32 -3.90 40.19
C THR A 5 -27.10 -3.09 39.75
N LEU A 6 -26.55 -2.23 40.61
CA LEU A 6 -25.36 -1.44 40.30
C LEU A 6 -24.12 -2.30 40.01
N SER A 7 -23.91 -3.37 40.79
CA SER A 7 -22.82 -4.32 40.51
C SER A 7 -22.99 -5.06 39.19
N HIS A 8 -24.23 -5.47 38.85
CA HIS A 8 -24.51 -6.12 37.57
C HIS A 8 -24.30 -5.16 36.40
N LEU A 9 -24.84 -3.94 36.46
CA LEU A 9 -24.60 -2.90 35.45
C LEU A 9 -23.11 -2.63 35.27
N SER A 10 -22.37 -2.45 36.36
CA SER A 10 -20.92 -2.25 36.31
C SER A 10 -20.20 -3.43 35.65
N SER A 11 -20.62 -4.67 35.92
CA SER A 11 -20.04 -5.86 35.29
C SER A 11 -20.31 -5.89 33.79
N SER A 12 -21.54 -5.58 33.35
CA SER A 12 -21.91 -5.57 31.94
C SER A 12 -21.16 -4.48 31.16
N PHE A 13 -21.02 -3.28 31.73
CA PHE A 13 -20.22 -2.21 31.13
C PHE A 13 -18.73 -2.57 31.05
N ASN A 14 -18.16 -3.18 32.10
CA ASN A 14 -16.77 -3.61 32.09
C ASN A 14 -16.53 -4.69 31.02
N SER A 15 -17.42 -5.68 30.91
CA SER A 15 -17.34 -6.72 29.88
C SER A 15 -17.36 -6.14 28.46
N LEU A 16 -18.27 -5.19 28.17
CA LEU A 16 -18.32 -4.52 26.88
C LEU A 16 -17.06 -3.70 26.60
N SER A 17 -16.56 -2.96 27.60
CA SER A 17 -15.33 -2.18 27.48
C SER A 17 -14.12 -3.08 27.21
N ASP A 18 -14.02 -4.21 27.93
CA ASP A 18 -12.94 -5.16 27.77
C ASP A 18 -12.98 -5.77 26.37
N PHE A 19 -14.16 -6.16 25.88
CA PHE A 19 -14.32 -6.66 24.51
C PHE A 19 -13.89 -5.65 23.46
N LEU A 20 -14.30 -4.37 23.59
CA LEU A 20 -13.88 -3.30 22.69
C LEU A 20 -12.36 -3.12 22.69
N ILE A 21 -11.73 -3.11 23.87
CA ILE A 21 -10.29 -2.87 24.03
C ILE A 21 -9.47 -4.06 23.53
N THR A 22 -9.93 -5.29 23.76
CA THR A 22 -9.18 -6.51 23.46
C THR A 22 -9.38 -7.04 22.05
N ASN A 23 -10.57 -6.86 21.46
CA ASN A 23 -10.89 -7.44 20.15
C ASN A 23 -11.07 -6.37 19.08
N THR A 24 -12.03 -5.46 19.27
CA THR A 24 -12.43 -4.51 18.21
C THR A 24 -11.34 -3.49 17.89
N ARG A 25 -10.77 -2.87 18.92
CA ARG A 25 -9.78 -1.79 18.75
C ARG A 25 -8.48 -2.27 18.09
N PRO A 26 -7.86 -3.40 18.50
CA PRO A 26 -6.65 -3.90 17.85
C PRO A 26 -6.87 -4.26 16.38
N SER A 27 -7.99 -4.91 16.05
CA SER A 27 -8.33 -5.29 14.67
C SER A 27 -8.51 -4.05 13.78
N LEU A 28 -9.21 -3.02 14.25
CA LEU A 28 -9.35 -1.74 13.54
C LEU A 28 -7.99 -1.05 13.32
N TYR A 29 -7.11 -1.06 14.33
CA TYR A 29 -5.77 -0.51 14.19
C TYR A 29 -4.92 -1.29 13.19
N SER A 30 -4.97 -2.62 13.24
CA SER A 30 -4.26 -3.50 12.30
C SER A 30 -4.69 -3.20 10.87
N TYR A 31 -6.01 -3.18 10.63
CA TYR A 31 -6.59 -2.85 9.33
C TYR A 31 -6.12 -1.48 8.81
N ARG A 32 -6.20 -0.44 9.66
CA ARG A 32 -5.72 0.91 9.30
C ARG A 32 -4.24 0.90 8.90
N ARG A 33 -3.39 0.17 9.63
CA ARG A 33 -1.96 0.05 9.31
C ARG A 33 -1.72 -0.68 8.00
N SER A 34 -2.47 -1.73 7.71
CA SER A 34 -2.38 -2.47 6.45
C SER A 34 -2.78 -1.60 5.25
N MET A 35 -3.83 -0.79 5.38
CA MET A 35 -4.23 0.18 4.35
C MET A 35 -3.15 1.25 4.12
N GLU A 36 -2.56 1.76 5.19
CA GLU A 36 -1.46 2.73 5.11
C GLU A 36 -0.22 2.13 4.42
N ALA A 37 0.12 0.88 4.74
CA ALA A 37 1.23 0.18 4.08
C ALA A 37 0.98 0.01 2.58
N MET A 38 -0.24 -0.36 2.15
CA MET A 38 -0.57 -0.45 0.72
C MET A 38 -0.49 0.91 0.02
N ARG A 39 -0.92 1.99 0.68
CA ARG A 39 -0.78 3.35 0.15
C ARG A 39 0.69 3.66 -0.13
N VAL A 40 1.57 3.44 0.85
CA VAL A 40 3.02 3.68 0.69
C VAL A 40 3.61 2.83 -0.43
N SER A 41 3.21 1.55 -0.55
CA SER A 41 3.65 0.67 -1.64
C SER A 41 3.18 1.17 -3.01
N LEU A 42 1.95 1.69 -3.10
CA LEU A 42 1.43 2.28 -4.33
C LEU A 42 2.21 3.53 -4.72
N ASP A 43 2.46 4.42 -3.77
CA ASP A 43 3.25 5.64 -3.98
C ASP A 43 4.67 5.29 -4.47
N ALA A 44 5.31 4.30 -3.85
CA ALA A 44 6.63 3.80 -4.28
C ALA A 44 6.61 3.28 -5.72
N ARG A 45 5.55 2.56 -6.12
CA ARG A 45 5.39 2.09 -7.51
C ARG A 45 5.18 3.23 -8.49
N LEU A 46 4.42 4.27 -8.12
CA LEU A 46 4.22 5.45 -8.96
C LEU A 46 5.54 6.18 -9.19
N VAL A 47 6.34 6.39 -8.13
CA VAL A 47 7.69 6.97 -8.26
C VAL A 47 8.57 6.11 -9.17
N ALA A 48 8.58 4.79 -8.99
CA ALA A 48 9.36 3.90 -9.84
C ALA A 48 8.89 3.90 -11.31
N LEU A 49 7.59 4.10 -11.55
CA LEU A 49 7.05 4.25 -12.90
C LEU A 49 7.54 5.55 -13.54
N ASP A 50 7.49 6.66 -12.81
CA ASP A 50 7.98 7.96 -13.30
C ASP A 50 9.49 7.87 -13.63
N GLU A 51 10.29 7.27 -12.75
CA GLU A 51 11.73 7.02 -13.00
C GLU A 51 11.96 6.18 -14.27
N TYR A 52 11.17 5.12 -14.45
CA TYR A 52 11.28 4.25 -15.63
C TYR A 52 10.87 4.98 -16.92
N GLU A 53 9.77 5.74 -16.90
CA GLU A 53 9.33 6.52 -18.05
C GLU A 53 10.38 7.56 -18.46
N ASP A 54 10.99 8.25 -17.50
CA ASP A 54 12.03 9.23 -17.77
C ASP A 54 13.32 8.58 -18.29
N ALA A 55 13.68 7.40 -17.77
CA ALA A 55 14.79 6.62 -18.30
C ALA A 55 14.52 6.17 -19.75
N CYS A 56 13.32 5.71 -20.07
CA CYS A 56 12.92 5.38 -21.45
C CYS A 56 12.98 6.59 -22.38
N LYS A 57 12.50 7.77 -21.93
CA LYS A 57 12.59 9.01 -22.71
C LYS A 57 14.04 9.40 -22.98
N ASN A 58 14.90 9.30 -21.97
CA ASN A 58 16.34 9.56 -22.10
C ASN A 58 17.00 8.58 -23.08
N GLY A 59 16.74 7.28 -22.93
CA GLY A 59 17.21 6.23 -23.83
C GLY A 59 16.79 6.46 -25.28
N LEU A 60 15.53 6.83 -25.51
CA LEU A 60 15.01 7.17 -26.85
C LEU A 60 15.69 8.41 -27.43
N LYS A 61 15.94 9.43 -26.63
CA LYS A 61 16.67 10.63 -27.06
C LYS A 61 18.09 10.27 -27.49
N LYS A 62 18.82 9.50 -26.68
CA LYS A 62 20.18 9.05 -26.99
C LYS A 62 20.23 8.14 -28.21
N HIS A 63 19.22 7.30 -28.41
CA HIS A 63 19.08 6.49 -29.61
C HIS A 63 18.95 7.34 -30.88
N LYS A 64 18.08 8.35 -30.87
CA LYS A 64 17.92 9.26 -32.02
C LYS A 64 19.18 10.08 -32.30
N ASP A 65 19.91 10.48 -31.26
CA ASP A 65 21.19 11.19 -31.42
C ASP A 65 22.26 10.26 -32.03
N LEU A 66 22.28 8.99 -31.64
CA LEU A 66 23.14 7.95 -32.25
C LEU A 66 22.84 7.78 -33.74
N GLU A 67 21.56 7.63 -34.11
CA GLU A 67 21.14 7.48 -35.52
C GLU A 67 21.59 8.67 -36.37
N ARG A 68 21.41 9.90 -35.87
CA ARG A 68 21.85 11.12 -36.55
C ARG A 68 23.36 11.15 -36.76
N MET A 69 24.14 10.73 -35.76
CA MET A 69 25.60 10.71 -35.83
C MET A 69 26.12 9.66 -36.83
N GLN A 70 25.48 8.49 -36.91
CA GLN A 70 25.82 7.44 -37.90
C GLN A 70 25.57 7.91 -39.34
N VAL A 71 24.48 8.64 -39.59
CA VAL A 71 24.18 9.24 -40.90
C VAL A 71 25.22 10.31 -41.29
N CYS A 72 25.67 11.12 -40.33
CA CYS A 72 26.72 12.12 -40.57
C CYS A 72 28.12 11.52 -40.72
N SER A 73 28.46 10.44 -40.01
CA SER A 73 29.78 9.79 -40.14
C SER A 73 29.94 9.07 -41.49
N ALA A 74 28.86 8.46 -42.00
CA ALA A 74 28.86 7.75 -43.29
C ALA A 74 29.08 8.68 -44.51
N SER A 75 28.75 9.97 -44.38
CA SER A 75 28.79 10.94 -45.48
C SER A 75 30.09 11.75 -45.57
N THR A 76 30.92 11.78 -44.52
CA THR A 76 32.02 12.76 -44.42
C THR A 76 33.41 12.16 -44.25
N GLY A 77 33.57 10.90 -43.79
CA GLY A 77 34.86 10.19 -43.79
C GLY A 77 35.99 10.80 -42.91
N VAL A 78 35.68 11.76 -42.04
CA VAL A 78 36.68 12.48 -41.20
C VAL A 78 36.78 11.82 -39.80
N SER A 79 38.00 11.55 -39.32
CA SER A 79 38.25 10.84 -38.05
C SER A 79 37.63 11.50 -36.80
N VAL A 80 37.38 12.81 -36.84
CA VAL A 80 36.70 13.56 -35.76
C VAL A 80 35.23 13.12 -35.57
N TYR A 81 34.57 12.68 -36.64
CA TYR A 81 33.20 12.15 -36.55
C TYR A 81 33.16 10.75 -35.93
N GLN A 82 34.25 10.00 -36.00
CA GLN A 82 34.34 8.66 -35.41
C GLN A 82 34.41 8.72 -33.88
N ALA A 83 35.22 9.62 -33.31
CA ALA A 83 35.27 9.84 -31.86
C ALA A 83 33.91 10.30 -31.29
N ARG A 84 33.17 11.15 -32.02
CA ARG A 84 31.83 11.59 -31.62
C ARG A 84 30.79 10.47 -31.73
N ALA A 85 30.90 9.61 -32.74
CA ALA A 85 30.04 8.43 -32.86
C ALA A 85 30.29 7.43 -31.72
N GLU A 86 31.56 7.18 -31.37
CA GLU A 86 31.93 6.33 -30.23
C GLU A 86 31.40 6.88 -28.90
N GLN A 87 31.49 8.20 -28.69
CA GLN A 87 30.90 8.84 -27.52
C GLN A 87 29.38 8.66 -27.48
N ALA A 88 28.67 8.85 -28.60
CA ALA A 88 27.23 8.67 -28.67
C ALA A 88 26.81 7.21 -28.40
N VAL A 89 27.59 6.22 -28.86
CA VAL A 89 27.41 4.80 -28.53
C VAL A 89 27.51 4.58 -27.02
N GLN A 90 28.53 5.15 -26.39
CA GLN A 90 28.75 4.99 -24.95
C GLN A 90 27.63 5.65 -24.13
N GLU A 91 27.18 6.84 -24.51
CA GLU A 91 26.07 7.53 -23.85
C GLU A 91 24.75 6.77 -24.00
N PHE A 92 24.48 6.20 -25.18
CA PHE A 92 23.30 5.35 -25.38
C PHE A 92 23.37 4.07 -24.53
N ARG A 93 24.56 3.45 -24.42
CA ARG A 93 24.76 2.27 -23.59
C ARG A 93 24.50 2.56 -22.11
N LEU A 94 24.98 3.69 -21.60
CA LEU A 94 24.72 4.13 -20.22
C LEU A 94 23.22 4.39 -20.00
N ALA A 95 22.55 5.09 -20.91
CA ALA A 95 21.11 5.34 -20.82
C ALA A 95 20.29 4.04 -20.83
N LYS A 96 20.72 3.03 -21.61
CA LYS A 96 20.07 1.71 -21.61
C LYS A 96 20.28 0.94 -20.32
N GLN A 97 21.44 1.08 -19.70
CA GLN A 97 21.70 0.48 -18.39
C GLN A 97 20.82 1.14 -17.31
N GLU A 98 20.66 2.47 -17.34
CA GLU A 98 19.75 3.18 -16.44
C GLU A 98 18.29 2.75 -16.63
N GLU A 99 17.85 2.58 -17.88
CA GLU A 99 16.50 2.09 -18.21
C GLU A 99 16.23 0.70 -17.63
N GLU A 100 17.16 -0.25 -17.75
CA GLU A 100 16.99 -1.58 -17.17
C GLU A 100 16.98 -1.54 -15.63
N VAL A 101 17.82 -0.71 -15.00
CA VAL A 101 17.79 -0.54 -13.54
C VAL A 101 16.45 0.05 -13.07
N ALA A 102 15.93 1.07 -13.76
CA ALA A 102 14.64 1.67 -13.43
C ALA A 102 13.48 0.67 -13.64
N LYS A 103 13.56 -0.14 -14.69
CA LYS A 103 12.61 -1.23 -14.97
C LYS A 103 12.60 -2.29 -13.87
N GLU A 104 13.77 -2.72 -13.42
CA GLU A 104 13.90 -3.68 -12.30
C GLU A 104 13.28 -3.13 -11.01
N ARG A 105 13.48 -1.85 -10.71
CA ARG A 105 12.82 -1.18 -9.57
C ARG A 105 11.30 -1.16 -9.73
N PHE A 106 10.80 -0.82 -10.91
CA PHE A 106 9.36 -0.80 -11.19
C PHE A 106 8.72 -2.19 -11.07
N ILE A 107 9.40 -3.23 -11.56
CA ILE A 107 8.97 -4.62 -11.42
C ILE A 107 8.94 -5.00 -9.93
N SER A 108 10.01 -4.72 -9.20
CA SER A 108 10.11 -5.03 -7.77
C SER A 108 9.00 -4.35 -6.95
N ALA A 109 8.71 -3.07 -7.23
CA ALA A 109 7.62 -2.34 -6.59
C ALA A 109 6.24 -2.91 -6.96
N THR A 110 6.07 -3.38 -8.19
CA THR A 110 4.83 -4.03 -8.65
C THR A 110 4.62 -5.39 -7.97
N ASP A 111 5.67 -6.20 -7.84
CA ASP A 111 5.61 -7.49 -7.15
C ASP A 111 5.25 -7.31 -5.67
N LEU A 112 5.81 -6.30 -5.00
CA LEU A 112 5.49 -5.98 -3.60
C LEU A 112 4.01 -5.62 -3.40
N ILE A 113 3.40 -4.90 -4.35
CA ILE A 113 1.94 -4.66 -4.33
C ILE A 113 1.17 -5.96 -4.51
N ARG A 114 1.58 -6.82 -5.45
CA ARG A 114 0.90 -8.10 -5.70
C ARG A 114 0.92 -8.99 -4.46
N GLU A 115 2.05 -9.07 -3.78
CA GLU A 115 2.21 -9.86 -2.56
C GLU A 115 1.40 -9.31 -1.39
N SER A 116 1.34 -7.99 -1.24
CA SER A 116 0.61 -7.35 -0.14
C SER A 116 -0.90 -7.25 -0.37
N TYR A 117 -1.37 -7.24 -1.62
CA TYR A 117 -2.78 -7.02 -1.95
C TYR A 117 -3.72 -8.11 -1.40
N ALA A 118 -3.40 -9.39 -1.60
CA ALA A 118 -4.28 -10.48 -1.17
C ALA A 118 -4.48 -10.51 0.37
N PRO A 119 -3.42 -10.40 1.20
CA PRO A 119 -3.57 -10.28 2.65
C PRO A 119 -4.47 -9.12 3.08
N VAL A 120 -4.29 -7.92 2.51
CA VAL A 120 -5.12 -6.78 2.94
C VAL A 120 -6.56 -6.89 2.45
N ARG A 121 -6.78 -7.42 1.24
CA ARG A 121 -8.13 -7.69 0.73
C ARG A 121 -8.89 -8.65 1.66
N ASN A 122 -8.25 -9.74 2.08
CA ASN A 122 -8.88 -10.73 2.97
C ASN A 122 -9.18 -10.11 4.34
N ALA A 123 -8.24 -9.34 4.91
CA ALA A 123 -8.45 -8.60 6.14
C ALA A 123 -9.58 -7.56 6.04
N GLN A 124 -9.79 -6.97 4.85
CA GLN A 124 -10.86 -5.99 4.61
C GLN A 124 -12.24 -6.64 4.49
N ALA A 125 -12.36 -7.75 3.76
CA ALA A 125 -13.65 -8.32 3.40
C ALA A 125 -14.27 -9.13 4.55
N ASP A 126 -13.50 -10.03 5.15
CA ASP A 126 -14.05 -11.03 6.06
C ASP A 126 -13.78 -10.67 7.53
N GLU A 127 -12.55 -10.27 7.86
CA GLU A 127 -12.13 -10.04 9.25
C GLU A 127 -12.74 -8.76 9.83
N LEU A 128 -12.71 -7.64 9.10
CA LEU A 128 -13.28 -6.39 9.58
C LEU A 128 -14.79 -6.47 9.74
N GLN A 129 -15.48 -7.09 8.79
CA GLN A 129 -16.93 -7.27 8.85
C GLN A 129 -17.32 -8.14 10.04
N LEU A 130 -16.59 -9.25 10.27
CA LEU A 130 -16.81 -10.13 11.40
C LEU A 130 -16.65 -9.38 12.74
N VAL A 131 -15.54 -8.67 12.93
CA VAL A 131 -15.26 -7.93 14.17
C VAL A 131 -16.31 -6.84 14.44
N MET A 132 -16.79 -6.17 13.38
CA MET A 132 -17.84 -5.15 13.52
C MET A 132 -19.19 -5.77 13.88
N ASN A 133 -19.54 -6.91 13.27
CA ASN A 133 -20.76 -7.64 13.61
C ASN A 133 -20.73 -8.12 15.06
N GLU A 134 -19.63 -8.75 15.50
CA GLU A 134 -19.46 -9.22 16.88
C GLU A 134 -19.55 -8.07 17.90
N TYR A 135 -18.95 -6.92 17.58
CA TYR A 135 -19.07 -5.73 18.43
C TYR A 135 -20.52 -5.26 18.57
N VAL A 136 -21.25 -5.17 17.46
CA VAL A 136 -22.67 -4.75 17.46
C VAL A 136 -23.52 -5.76 18.24
N GLU A 137 -23.34 -7.05 18.00
CA GLU A 137 -24.06 -8.11 18.73
C GLU A 137 -23.81 -8.04 20.24
N ASN A 138 -22.54 -7.88 20.65
CA ASN A 138 -22.18 -7.76 22.05
C ASN A 138 -22.75 -6.49 22.71
N GLN A 139 -22.77 -5.38 21.96
CA GLN A 139 -23.38 -4.13 22.45
C GLN A 139 -24.90 -4.25 22.57
N LEU A 140 -25.57 -4.92 21.64
CA LEU A 140 -27.00 -5.21 21.74
C LEU A 140 -27.32 -6.13 22.91
N ALA A 141 -26.52 -7.17 23.13
CA ALA A 141 -26.66 -8.07 24.29
C ALA A 141 -26.50 -7.30 25.60
N THR A 142 -25.41 -6.53 25.74
CA THR A 142 -25.15 -5.69 26.92
C THR A 142 -26.30 -4.70 27.18
N ASN A 143 -26.83 -4.07 26.13
CA ASN A 143 -27.96 -3.14 26.27
C ASN A 143 -29.25 -3.84 26.73
N ARG A 144 -29.49 -5.09 26.29
CA ARG A 144 -30.62 -5.90 26.78
C ARG A 144 -30.47 -6.24 28.26
N ASP A 145 -29.28 -6.67 28.67
CA ASP A 145 -28.98 -6.99 30.08
C ASP A 145 -29.15 -5.76 30.99
N ILE A 146 -28.69 -4.59 30.53
CA ILE A 146 -28.88 -3.32 31.23
C ILE A 146 -30.37 -2.99 31.39
N LEU A 147 -31.15 -3.12 30.32
CA LEU A 147 -32.59 -2.85 30.35
C LEU A 147 -33.32 -3.80 31.31
N GLU A 148 -33.02 -5.09 31.28
CA GLU A 148 -33.58 -6.08 32.20
C GLU A 148 -33.23 -5.75 33.65
N ALA A 149 -31.97 -5.42 33.92
CA ALA A 149 -31.52 -5.06 35.26
C ALA A 149 -32.23 -3.81 35.81
N ILE A 150 -32.50 -2.82 34.96
CA ILE A 150 -33.27 -1.62 35.31
C ILE A 150 -34.73 -1.98 35.58
N GLN A 151 -35.36 -2.81 34.74
CA GLN A 151 -36.74 -3.26 34.93
C GLN A 151 -36.91 -4.01 36.27
N VAL A 152 -35.99 -4.92 36.60
CA VAL A 152 -35.97 -5.65 37.89
C VAL A 152 -35.77 -4.72 39.09
N TRP A 153 -35.05 -3.61 38.92
CA TRP A 153 -34.88 -2.63 40.00
C TRP A 153 -36.12 -1.78 40.24
N ILE A 154 -36.83 -1.41 39.17
CA ILE A 154 -38.06 -0.62 39.22
C ILE A 154 -39.23 -1.46 39.78
N ALA A 155 -39.23 -2.79 39.55
CA ALA A 155 -40.22 -3.75 40.08
C ALA A 155 -40.02 -4.15 41.56
#